data_AF-W8F735-F1
#
_entry.id   AF-W8F735-F1
#
_cell.length_a   1.000
_cell.length_b   1.000
_cell.length_c   1.000
_cell.angle_alpha   90.00
_cell.angle_beta   90.00
_cell.angle_gamma   90.00
#
_symmetry.space_group_name_H-M   'P 1'
#
loop_
_entity.id
_entity.type
_entity.pdbx_description
1 polymer ?
#
loop_
_entity_poly.entity_id
_entity_poly.type
_entity_poly.pdbx_seq_one_letter_code
_entity_poly.pdbx_strand_id
1 'polypeptide(L)'
;MNKLIFLTNRIPAFALLLSVLTLPLLTACGSGRRSDGSLTIAGVFYLILAVAAFLSLIKQDWSIGKKIVWGLIIWFFPFGGSIIYFLFSGRK
;
A
#
# COMPACT_ATOMS: atom_id res chain seq x y z
N MET A 1 -19.63 -31.88 -21.67
CA MET A 1 -18.28 -31.44 -21.28
C MET A 1 -17.87 -30.05 -21.83
N ASN A 2 -18.63 -29.44 -22.75
CA ASN A 2 -18.24 -28.16 -23.37
C ASN A 2 -18.46 -26.91 -22.50
N LYS A 3 -19.33 -26.98 -21.47
CA LYS A 3 -19.58 -25.83 -20.57
C LYS A 3 -18.47 -25.60 -19.55
N LEU A 4 -17.71 -26.64 -19.20
CA LEU A 4 -16.61 -26.56 -18.24
C LEU A 4 -15.40 -25.82 -18.86
N ILE A 5 -15.16 -26.04 -20.16
CA ILE A 5 -14.07 -25.40 -20.92
C ILE A 5 -14.27 -23.88 -21.01
N PHE A 6 -15.53 -23.42 -21.08
CA PHE A 6 -15.84 -21.98 -21.14
C PHE A 6 -15.61 -21.26 -19.81
N LEU A 7 -15.79 -21.94 -18.68
CA LEU A 7 -15.52 -21.40 -17.35
C LEU A 7 -14.01 -21.25 -17.13
N THR A 8 -13.20 -22.25 -17.52
CA THR A 8 -11.73 -22.21 -17.44
C THR A 8 -11.12 -21.01 -18.16
N ASN A 9 -11.71 -20.57 -19.28
CA ASN A 9 -11.18 -19.46 -20.08
C ASN A 9 -11.41 -18.06 -19.45
N ARG A 10 -12.24 -17.95 -18.40
CA ARG A 10 -12.49 -16.69 -17.66
C ARG A 10 -11.83 -16.60 -16.29
N ILE A 11 -11.28 -17.71 -15.80
CA ILE A 11 -10.51 -17.77 -14.55
C ILE A 11 -9.24 -16.89 -14.56
N PRO A 12 -8.45 -16.76 -15.67
CA PRO A 12 -7.15 -16.10 -15.56
C PRO A 12 -7.26 -14.62 -15.18
N ALA A 13 -8.27 -13.90 -15.70
CA ALA A 13 -8.46 -12.48 -15.39
C ALA A 13 -8.93 -12.25 -13.95
N PHE A 14 -9.86 -13.08 -13.43
CA PHE A 14 -10.33 -12.98 -12.06
C PHE A 14 -9.25 -13.39 -11.06
N ALA A 15 -8.49 -14.44 -11.35
CA ALA A 15 -7.36 -14.87 -10.53
C ALA A 15 -6.23 -13.82 -10.51
N LEU A 16 -5.96 -13.15 -11.64
CA LEU A 16 -5.01 -12.05 -11.71
C LEU A 16 -5.50 -10.80 -10.95
N LEU A 17 -6.78 -10.45 -11.04
CA LEU A 17 -7.34 -9.35 -10.25
C LEU A 17 -7.28 -9.65 -8.75
N LEU A 18 -7.58 -10.89 -8.35
CA LEU A 18 -7.52 -11.31 -6.95
C LEU A 18 -6.09 -11.34 -6.42
N SER A 19 -5.11 -11.79 -7.22
CA SER A 19 -3.69 -11.77 -6.82
C SER A 19 -3.15 -10.35 -6.71
N VAL A 20 -3.53 -9.44 -7.61
CA VAL A 20 -3.17 -8.01 -7.55
C VAL A 20 -3.81 -7.32 -6.34
N LEU A 21 -5.05 -7.66 -6.00
CA LEU A 21 -5.75 -7.11 -4.83
C LEU A 21 -5.23 -7.65 -3.50
N THR A 22 -4.65 -8.86 -3.47
CA THR A 22 -4.14 -9.49 -2.23
C THR A 22 -2.65 -9.25 -1.99
N LEU A 23 -1.87 -8.93 -3.03
CA LEU A 23 -0.46 -8.54 -2.94
C LEU A 23 -0.17 -7.46 -1.87
N PRO A 24 -0.98 -6.39 -1.75
CA PRO A 24 -0.71 -5.34 -0.78
C PRO A 24 -0.95 -5.77 0.67
N LEU A 25 -1.89 -6.69 0.90
CA LEU A 25 -2.14 -7.25 2.23
C LEU A 25 -0.95 -8.11 2.70
N LEU A 26 -0.27 -8.80 1.79
CA LEU A 26 0.91 -9.60 2.11
C LEU A 26 2.13 -8.73 2.47
N THR A 27 2.27 -7.55 1.86
CA THR A 27 3.33 -6.59 2.24
C THR A 27 3.14 -5.95 3.61
N ALA A 28 1.93 -5.98 4.19
CA ALA A 28 1.68 -5.39 5.51
C ALA A 28 2.25 -6.23 6.67
N CYS A 29 2.52 -7.53 6.47
CA CYS A 29 2.76 -8.46 7.59
C CYS A 29 4.18 -9.03 7.73
N GLY A 30 5.15 -8.77 6.84
CA GLY A 30 6.41 -9.55 6.95
C GLY A 30 7.69 -9.07 6.27
N SER A 31 7.70 -8.09 5.38
CA SER A 31 8.95 -7.76 4.65
C SER A 31 9.93 -6.88 5.44
N GLY A 32 9.45 -6.14 6.44
CA GLY A 32 10.26 -5.18 7.19
C GLY A 32 10.97 -5.73 8.43
N ARG A 33 10.60 -6.93 8.91
CA ARG A 33 11.08 -7.49 10.18
C ARG A 33 11.78 -8.82 9.98
N ARG A 34 12.85 -9.05 10.74
CA ARG A 34 13.54 -10.34 10.82
C ARG A 34 12.75 -11.32 11.70
N SER A 35 13.12 -12.60 11.65
CA SER A 35 12.54 -13.67 12.46
C SER A 35 12.68 -13.46 13.96
N ASP A 36 13.69 -12.70 14.39
CA ASP A 36 13.91 -12.28 15.78
C ASP A 36 13.05 -11.06 16.19
N GLY A 37 12.23 -10.54 15.28
CA GLY A 37 11.37 -9.38 15.51
C GLY A 37 12.06 -8.04 15.30
N SER A 38 13.37 -7.99 15.03
CA SER A 38 14.12 -6.76 14.74
C SER A 38 13.76 -6.17 13.37
N LEU A 39 13.98 -4.86 13.20
CA LEU A 39 13.79 -4.21 11.90
C LEU A 39 14.96 -4.53 10.96
N THR A 40 14.63 -4.89 9.71
CA THR A 40 15.61 -4.91 8.61
C THR A 40 15.94 -3.47 8.20
N ILE A 41 17.03 -3.28 7.46
CA ILE A 41 17.39 -1.96 6.90
C ILE A 41 16.23 -1.42 6.05
N ALA A 42 15.64 -2.26 5.19
CA ALA A 42 14.46 -1.90 4.39
C ALA A 42 13.25 -1.53 5.28
N GLY A 43 13.05 -2.26 6.39
CA GLY A 43 12.02 -1.94 7.38
C GLY A 43 12.23 -0.60 8.08
N VAL A 44 13.47 -0.18 8.32
CA VAL A 44 13.79 1.14 8.85
C VAL A 44 13.44 2.24 7.83
N PHE A 45 13.85 2.10 6.57
CA PHE A 45 13.48 3.06 5.52
C PHE A 45 11.97 3.15 5.32
N TYR A 46 11.29 2.01 5.33
CA TYR A 46 9.84 1.92 5.30
C TYR A 46 9.19 2.75 6.42
N LEU A 47 9.65 2.57 7.67
CA LEU A 47 9.11 3.25 8.83
C LEU A 47 9.35 4.77 8.75
N ILE A 48 10.58 5.17 8.42
CA ILE A 48 10.95 6.59 8.29
C ILE A 48 10.08 7.28 7.25
N LEU A 49 9.90 6.65 6.09
CA LEU A 49 9.13 7.23 5.00
C LEU A 49 7.65 7.40 5.36
N ALA A 50 7.06 6.39 6.01
CA ALA A 50 5.68 6.43 6.48
C ALA A 50 5.45 7.52 7.53
N VAL A 51 6.32 7.60 8.53
CA VAL A 51 6.24 8.62 9.58
C VAL A 51 6.43 10.01 8.99
N ALA A 52 7.41 10.19 8.09
CA ALA A 52 7.64 11.47 7.43
C ALA A 52 6.43 11.92 6.61
N ALA A 53 5.81 11.00 5.85
CA ALA A 53 4.61 11.30 5.06
C ALA A 53 3.44 11.70 5.97
N PHE A 54 3.22 10.95 7.05
CA PHE A 54 2.15 11.23 8.00
C PHE A 54 2.32 12.58 8.71
N LEU A 55 3.53 12.88 9.19
CA LEU A 55 3.84 14.18 9.78
C LEU A 55 3.67 15.33 8.77
N SER A 56 4.11 15.11 7.53
CA SER A 56 3.88 16.08 6.47
C SER A 56 2.39 16.29 6.21
N LEU A 57 1.57 15.24 6.25
CA LEU A 57 0.14 15.30 5.97
C LEU A 57 -0.59 16.14 7.01
N ILE A 58 -0.25 15.97 8.28
CA ILE A 58 -0.82 16.76 9.38
C ILE A 58 -0.56 18.25 9.15
N LYS A 59 0.66 18.59 8.72
CA LYS A 59 1.12 19.96 8.47
C LYS A 59 0.44 20.67 7.29
N GLN A 60 -0.23 19.96 6.39
CA GLN A 60 -0.86 20.61 5.22
C GLN A 60 -2.12 21.39 5.63
N ASP A 61 -2.37 22.56 5.04
CA ASP A 61 -3.59 23.35 5.26
C ASP A 61 -4.77 22.87 4.38
N TRP A 62 -4.88 21.56 4.20
CA TRP A 62 -5.94 20.96 3.39
C TRP A 62 -7.22 20.74 4.19
N SER A 63 -8.35 20.64 3.48
CA SER A 63 -9.60 20.19 4.06
C SER A 63 -9.45 18.81 4.71
N ILE A 64 -10.24 18.56 5.75
CA ILE A 64 -10.17 17.32 6.53
C ILE A 64 -10.37 16.08 5.65
N GLY A 65 -11.27 16.14 4.67
CA GLY A 65 -11.54 15.04 3.74
C GLY A 65 -10.31 14.67 2.92
N LYS A 66 -9.58 15.66 2.38
CA LYS A 66 -8.34 15.40 1.64
C LYS A 66 -7.27 14.77 2.53
N LYS A 67 -7.18 15.20 3.80
CA LYS A 67 -6.27 14.60 4.78
C LYS A 67 -6.63 13.14 5.07
N ILE A 68 -7.91 12.84 5.26
CA ILE A 68 -8.37 11.47 5.53
C ILE A 68 -8.04 10.54 4.36
N VAL A 69 -8.31 10.96 3.12
CA VAL A 69 -8.01 10.16 1.92
C VAL A 69 -6.51 9.83 1.83
N TRP A 70 -5.65 10.84 1.95
CA TRP A 70 -4.20 10.62 1.92
C TRP A 70 -3.69 9.83 3.13
N GLY A 71 -4.28 10.05 4.31
CA GLY A 71 -3.98 9.30 5.52
C GLY A 71 -4.28 7.81 5.37
N LEU A 72 -5.42 7.47 4.77
CA LEU A 72 -5.79 6.08 4.44
C LEU A 72 -4.80 5.45 3.46
N ILE A 73 -4.41 6.19 2.41
CA ILE A 73 -3.43 5.72 1.42
C ILE A 73 -2.08 5.42 2.09
N ILE A 74 -1.57 6.33 2.92
CA ILE A 74 -0.31 6.14 3.65
C ILE A 74 -0.43 4.99 4.66
N TRP A 75 -1.57 4.86 5.35
CA TRP A 75 -1.78 3.83 6.36
C TRP A 75 -1.78 2.40 5.77
N PHE A 76 -2.54 2.18 4.69
CA PHE A 76 -2.63 0.87 4.06
C PHE A 76 -1.41 0.53 3.21
N PHE A 77 -0.72 1.54 2.68
CA PHE A 77 0.46 1.37 1.84
C PHE A 77 1.62 2.24 2.33
N PRO A 78 2.27 1.96 3.47
CA PRO A 78 3.17 2.93 4.10
C PRO A 78 4.44 3.20 3.30
N PHE A 79 4.86 2.26 2.46
CA PHE A 79 5.91 2.53 1.48
C PHE A 79 5.34 3.22 0.23
N GLY A 80 4.56 2.50 -0.57
CA GLY A 80 4.07 2.99 -1.86
C GLY A 80 3.20 4.23 -1.72
N GLY A 81 2.23 4.20 -0.81
CA GLY A 81 1.34 5.29 -0.43
C GLY A 81 2.09 6.55 0.02
N SER A 82 3.18 6.41 0.76
CA SER A 82 4.03 7.55 1.14
C SER A 82 4.79 8.10 -0.05
N ILE A 83 5.33 7.26 -0.94
CA ILE A 83 6.00 7.71 -2.17
C ILE A 83 5.02 8.50 -3.05
N ILE A 84 3.84 7.94 -3.33
CA ILE A 84 2.85 8.63 -4.17
C ILE A 84 2.32 9.90 -3.49
N TYR A 85 2.23 9.91 -2.16
CA TYR A 85 1.93 11.11 -1.39
C TYR A 85 3.00 12.18 -1.63
N PHE A 86 4.27 11.84 -1.51
CA PHE A 86 5.36 12.81 -1.69
C PHE A 86 5.41 13.39 -3.10
N LEU A 87 5.12 12.59 -4.12
CA LEU A 87 5.24 12.96 -5.53
C LEU A 87 3.98 13.63 -6.11
N PHE A 88 2.78 13.17 -5.75
CA PHE A 88 1.55 13.50 -6.50
C PHE A 88 0.45 14.18 -5.69
N SER A 89 0.59 14.30 -4.36
CA SER A 89 -0.50 14.86 -3.54
C SER A 89 -0.65 16.40 -3.62
N GLY A 90 0.28 17.08 -4.31
CA GLY A 90 0.28 18.52 -4.49
C GLY A 90 0.58 19.27 -3.19
N ARG A 91 1.47 18.71 -2.36
CA ARG A 91 1.96 19.30 -1.10
C ARG A 91 2.76 20.55 -1.39
N LYS A 92 2.63 21.54 -0.52
CA LYS A 92 3.52 22.70 -0.47
C LYS A 92 4.32 22.63 0.83
#